data_AF-A0A6N6P5R8-F1
#
_entry.id   AF-A0A6N6P5R8-F1
#
_cell.length_a   1.000
_cell.length_b   1.000
_cell.length_c   1.000
_cell.angle_alpha   90.00
_cell.angle_beta   90.00
_cell.angle_gamma   90.00
#
_symmetry.space_group_name_H-M   'P 1'
#
loop_
_entity.id
_entity.type
_entity.pdbx_description
1 polymer ?
#
loop_
_entity_poly.entity_id
_entity_poly.type
_entity_poly.pdbx_seq_one_letter_code
_entity_poly.pdbx_strand_id
1 'polypeptide(L)'
;ARRAAVALIILEGLAVVVMISLAVAVIWRVLHGHGPQGVPPLIDLFIPTRGLTPASIALALSFGFLSFAGFEEVATMAEEVRSPTFTIPRVLLGTVIGGGVVYTLVTTAQVLGFGTDQAGMERFAASHSLLGDLGGIYFGKWCGDLLDILATFSALGCGLASVLGASRVLFAMMRELAPTSRLARLSAGGSSPVIASLCVIVAIIAGYAAMRLVFHGSGSDPFFWASTIGVLALLGAYFLVVLSAGISVFRDSLSKKRWMILIPAIAAAVIGYTLWVNIYPLQRGAYGIIPFIVLGWCLLPVLWMAIPPKSK
;
A
#
# COMPACT_ATOMS: atom_id res chain seq x y z
N ALA A 1 -15.60 -17.95 11.01
CA ALA A 1 -14.42 -17.70 10.16
C ALA A 1 -14.74 -17.82 8.67
N ARG A 2 -14.97 -19.03 8.12
CA ARG A 2 -15.18 -19.23 6.67
C ARG A 2 -16.28 -18.37 6.03
N ARG A 3 -17.46 -18.25 6.65
CA ARG A 3 -18.55 -17.40 6.14
C ARG A 3 -18.21 -15.91 6.12
N ALA A 4 -17.45 -15.44 7.11
CA ALA A 4 -17.01 -14.04 7.18
C ALA A 4 -15.95 -13.73 6.11
N ALA A 5 -15.01 -14.66 5.89
CA ALA A 5 -14.01 -14.53 4.82
C ALA A 5 -14.67 -14.51 3.43
N VAL A 6 -15.65 -15.39 3.18
CA VAL A 6 -16.41 -15.40 1.92
C VAL A 6 -17.21 -14.11 1.75
N ALA A 7 -17.86 -13.61 2.81
CA ALA A 7 -18.58 -12.35 2.75
C ALA A 7 -17.67 -11.17 2.41
N LEU A 8 -16.47 -11.10 3.01
CA LEU A 8 -15.45 -10.11 2.68
C LEU A 8 -15.02 -10.21 1.21
N ILE A 9 -14.70 -11.41 0.71
CA ILE A 9 -14.30 -11.61 -0.70
C ILE A 9 -15.41 -11.15 -1.66
N ILE A 10 -16.67 -11.46 -1.35
CA ILE A 10 -17.81 -11.03 -2.17
C ILE A 10 -17.94 -9.50 -2.15
N LEU A 11 -17.77 -8.89 -0.98
CA LEU A 11 -17.86 -7.45 -0.81
C LEU A 11 -16.74 -6.72 -1.54
N GLU A 12 -15.49 -7.19 -1.45
CA GLU A 12 -14.35 -6.65 -2.20
C GLU A 12 -14.56 -6.81 -3.70
N GLY A 13 -14.99 -8.00 -4.14
CA GLY A 13 -15.30 -8.26 -5.54
C GLY A 13 -16.37 -7.31 -6.07
N LEU A 14 -17.43 -7.07 -5.28
CA LEU A 14 -18.47 -6.10 -5.61
C LEU A 14 -17.90 -4.67 -5.67
N ALA A 15 -17.08 -4.27 -4.70
CA ALA A 15 -16.45 -2.95 -4.68
C ALA A 15 -15.59 -2.71 -5.93
N VAL A 16 -14.79 -3.69 -6.33
CA VAL A 16 -13.97 -3.63 -7.56
C VAL A 16 -14.85 -3.53 -8.80
N VAL A 17 -15.93 -4.32 -8.89
CA VAL A 17 -16.85 -4.26 -10.03
C VAL A 17 -17.55 -2.90 -10.12
N VAL A 18 -18.04 -2.36 -9.00
CA VAL A 18 -18.70 -1.05 -8.96
C VAL A 18 -17.71 0.06 -9.34
N MET A 19 -16.48 0.00 -8.82
CA MET A 19 -15.41 0.94 -9.15
C MET A 19 -15.03 0.91 -10.64
N ILE A 20 -14.86 -0.28 -11.23
CA ILE A 20 -14.57 -0.43 -12.66
C ILE A 20 -15.76 0.07 -13.50
N SER A 21 -16.99 -0.26 -13.09
CA SER A 21 -18.21 0.19 -13.78
C SER A 21 -18.33 1.71 -13.78
N LEU A 22 -18.06 2.36 -12.64
CA LEU A 22 -18.00 3.82 -12.55
C LEU A 22 -16.91 4.37 -13.47
N ALA A 23 -15.70 3.82 -13.42
CA ALA A 23 -14.58 4.30 -14.22
C ALA A 23 -14.89 4.26 -15.72
N VAL A 24 -15.42 3.14 -16.21
CA VAL A 24 -15.86 2.98 -17.61
C VAL A 24 -16.98 3.96 -17.95
N ALA A 25 -17.97 4.12 -17.08
CA ALA A 25 -19.09 5.02 -17.33
C ALA A 25 -18.70 6.50 -17.35
N VAL A 26 -17.76 6.92 -16.50
CA VAL A 26 -17.20 8.27 -16.50
C VAL A 26 -16.40 8.51 -17.77
N ILE A 27 -15.48 7.61 -18.13
CA ILE A 27 -14.71 7.71 -19.38
C ILE A 27 -15.67 7.82 -20.57
N TRP A 28 -16.68 6.96 -20.63
CA TRP A 28 -17.68 6.99 -21.69
C TRP A 28 -18.40 8.35 -21.78
N ARG A 29 -18.84 8.91 -20.65
CA ARG A 29 -19.49 10.23 -20.63
C ARG A 29 -18.56 11.37 -21.06
N VAL A 30 -17.31 11.36 -20.59
CA VAL A 30 -16.32 12.37 -20.97
C VAL A 30 -16.06 12.34 -22.48
N LEU A 31 -15.89 11.14 -23.04
CA LEU A 31 -15.66 10.95 -24.49
C LEU A 31 -16.87 11.35 -25.35
N HIS A 32 -18.09 11.34 -24.81
CA HIS A 32 -19.31 11.81 -25.49
C HIS A 32 -19.59 13.30 -25.25
N GLY A 33 -18.63 14.06 -24.73
CA GLY A 33 -18.73 15.51 -24.58
C GLY A 33 -19.41 15.99 -23.29
N HIS A 34 -19.72 15.08 -22.36
CA HIS A 34 -20.25 15.43 -21.03
C HIS A 34 -19.15 15.63 -19.98
N GLY A 35 -17.89 15.74 -20.41
CA GLY A 35 -16.75 16.02 -19.54
C GLY A 35 -16.54 17.51 -19.29
N PRO A 36 -15.77 17.90 -18.25
CA PRO A 36 -15.53 19.30 -17.89
C PRO A 36 -14.91 20.15 -19.01
N GLN A 37 -14.18 19.51 -19.94
CA GLN A 37 -13.41 20.17 -21.00
C GLN A 37 -13.70 19.60 -22.41
N GLY A 38 -14.83 18.91 -22.59
CA GLY A 38 -15.08 18.16 -23.82
C GLY A 38 -14.22 16.90 -23.92
N VAL A 39 -13.71 16.56 -25.11
CA VAL A 39 -12.90 15.35 -25.36
C VAL A 39 -11.40 15.72 -25.32
N PRO A 40 -10.70 15.55 -24.19
CA PRO A 40 -9.27 15.78 -24.15
C PRO A 40 -8.51 14.71 -24.95
N PRO A 41 -7.35 15.05 -25.54
CA PRO A 41 -6.52 14.08 -26.22
C PRO A 41 -5.99 13.04 -25.22
N LEU A 42 -6.49 11.79 -25.32
CA LEU A 42 -6.09 10.67 -24.45
C LEU A 42 -4.57 10.45 -24.39
N ILE A 43 -3.85 10.82 -25.45
CA ILE A 43 -2.39 10.68 -25.54
C ILE A 43 -1.65 11.55 -24.50
N ASP A 44 -2.21 12.72 -24.14
CA ASP A 44 -1.59 13.65 -23.19
C ASP A 44 -1.64 13.12 -21.75
N LEU A 45 -2.50 12.15 -21.47
CA LEU A 45 -2.56 11.44 -20.17
C LEU A 45 -1.40 10.45 -20.01
N PHE A 46 -0.99 9.82 -21.09
CA PHE A 46 0.08 8.81 -21.08
C PHE A 46 1.46 9.43 -21.35
N ILE A 47 1.49 10.53 -22.10
CA ILE A 47 2.71 11.27 -22.43
C ILE A 47 2.49 12.74 -22.01
N PRO A 48 2.68 13.07 -20.72
CA PRO A 48 2.56 14.43 -20.26
C PRO A 48 3.52 15.35 -21.03
N THR A 49 3.00 16.44 -21.59
CA THR A 49 3.79 17.35 -22.44
C THR A 49 4.57 18.40 -21.63
N ARG A 50 4.27 18.57 -20.33
CA ARG A 50 4.91 19.55 -19.42
C ARG A 50 4.96 19.03 -17.98
N GLY A 51 5.89 19.54 -17.18
CA GLY A 51 5.93 19.33 -15.73
C GLY A 51 6.50 17.98 -15.25
N LEU A 52 6.91 17.10 -16.17
CA LEU A 52 7.60 15.85 -15.83
C LEU A 52 9.02 16.12 -15.36
N THR A 53 9.24 15.98 -14.05
CA THR A 53 10.56 15.86 -13.46
C THR A 53 10.76 14.45 -12.91
N PRO A 54 11.99 13.91 -12.87
CA PRO A 54 12.24 12.62 -12.23
C PRO A 54 11.71 12.56 -10.79
N ALA A 55 11.79 13.67 -10.05
CA ALA A 55 11.24 13.79 -8.71
C ALA A 55 9.69 13.67 -8.67
N SER A 56 8.98 14.31 -9.60
CA SER A 56 7.52 14.17 -9.69
C SER A 56 7.09 12.73 -10.01
N ILE A 57 7.84 12.03 -10.86
CA ILE A 57 7.60 10.61 -11.16
C ILE A 57 7.86 9.77 -9.91
N ALA A 58 8.95 10.00 -9.20
CA ALA A 58 9.26 9.32 -7.95
C ALA A 58 8.15 9.51 -6.89
N LEU A 59 7.64 10.73 -6.72
CA LEU A 59 6.52 10.99 -5.80
C LEU A 59 5.23 10.27 -6.25
N ALA A 60 4.93 10.23 -7.55
CA ALA A 60 3.81 9.45 -8.06
C ALA A 60 4.01 7.94 -7.86
N LEU A 61 5.24 7.44 -8.02
CA LEU A 61 5.59 6.04 -7.76
C LEU A 61 5.33 5.65 -6.31
N SER A 62 5.52 6.54 -5.33
CA SER A 62 5.14 6.27 -3.93
C SER A 62 3.69 5.86 -3.77
N PHE A 63 2.76 6.58 -4.41
CA PHE A 63 1.34 6.24 -4.40
C PHE A 63 1.11 4.90 -5.11
N GLY A 64 1.79 4.65 -6.23
CA GLY A 64 1.75 3.37 -6.92
C GLY A 64 2.21 2.20 -6.03
N PHE A 65 3.37 2.32 -5.37
CA PHE A 65 3.88 1.32 -4.44
C PHE A 65 2.90 1.05 -3.29
N LEU A 66 2.27 2.11 -2.75
CA LEU A 66 1.24 1.95 -1.74
C LEU A 66 0.02 1.18 -2.28
N SER A 67 -0.43 1.50 -3.49
CA SER A 67 -1.57 0.82 -4.11
C SER A 67 -1.31 -0.66 -4.33
N PHE A 68 -0.07 -1.04 -4.67
CA PHE A 68 0.31 -2.44 -4.85
C PHE A 68 0.64 -3.18 -3.56
N ALA A 69 0.70 -2.50 -2.41
CA ALA A 69 1.03 -3.13 -1.14
C ALA A 69 0.11 -4.33 -0.85
N GLY A 70 0.69 -5.48 -0.51
CA GLY A 70 -0.04 -6.71 -0.20
C GLY A 70 0.05 -7.78 -1.30
N PHE A 71 0.62 -7.49 -2.46
CA PHE A 71 0.86 -8.52 -3.48
C PHE A 71 1.77 -9.64 -2.96
N GLU A 72 2.66 -9.33 -2.01
CA GLU A 72 3.58 -10.27 -1.36
C GLU A 72 2.89 -11.31 -0.48
N GLU A 73 1.64 -11.08 -0.05
CA GLU A 73 0.88 -12.05 0.75
C GLU A 73 0.62 -13.35 -0.01
N VAL A 74 0.60 -13.30 -1.35
CA VAL A 74 0.52 -14.51 -2.17
C VAL A 74 1.70 -15.46 -1.90
N ALA A 75 2.88 -14.91 -1.60
CA ALA A 75 4.06 -15.70 -1.30
C ALA A 75 4.04 -16.28 0.12
N THR A 76 3.36 -15.66 1.08
CA THR A 76 3.27 -16.18 2.46
C THR A 76 2.30 -17.36 2.57
N MET A 77 1.32 -17.43 1.67
CA MET A 77 0.37 -18.54 1.56
C MET A 77 0.91 -19.73 0.74
N ALA A 78 2.22 -19.76 0.45
CA ALA A 78 2.83 -20.77 -0.40
C ALA A 78 2.57 -22.21 0.09
N GLU A 79 2.58 -22.41 1.40
CA GLU A 79 2.41 -23.73 2.03
C GLU A 79 0.98 -24.27 1.91
N GLU A 80 0.00 -23.39 1.68
CA GLU A 80 -1.42 -23.76 1.51
C GLU A 80 -1.77 -24.07 0.04
N VAL A 81 -0.84 -23.83 -0.89
CA VAL A 81 -1.05 -24.00 -2.33
C VAL A 81 -0.56 -25.38 -2.78
N ARG A 82 -1.40 -26.13 -3.51
CA ARG A 82 -1.08 -27.49 -4.00
C ARG A 82 0.17 -27.58 -4.90
N SER A 83 0.49 -26.51 -5.63
CA SER A 83 1.63 -26.47 -6.56
C SER A 83 2.33 -25.10 -6.52
N PRO A 84 3.05 -24.79 -5.43
CA PRO A 84 3.51 -23.44 -5.14
C PRO A 84 4.50 -22.90 -6.18
N THR A 85 5.42 -23.75 -6.66
CA THR A 85 6.43 -23.40 -7.68
C THR A 85 5.84 -22.94 -9.01
N PHE A 86 4.60 -23.33 -9.29
CA PHE A 86 3.90 -23.03 -10.54
C PHE A 86 2.80 -22.00 -10.37
N THR A 87 2.07 -22.05 -9.27
CA THR A 87 0.90 -21.21 -9.02
C THR A 87 1.33 -19.83 -8.51
N ILE A 88 2.26 -19.75 -7.56
CA ILE A 88 2.65 -18.48 -6.93
C ILE A 88 3.21 -17.49 -7.95
N PRO A 89 4.17 -17.84 -8.83
CA PRO A 89 4.70 -16.88 -9.79
C PRO A 89 3.64 -16.34 -10.75
N ARG A 90 2.69 -17.19 -11.17
CA ARG A 90 1.60 -16.80 -12.09
C ARG A 90 0.57 -15.90 -11.41
N VAL A 91 0.20 -16.23 -10.18
CA VAL A 91 -0.73 -15.40 -9.40
C VAL A 91 -0.09 -14.07 -9.07
N LEU A 92 1.17 -14.03 -8.62
CA LEU A 92 1.91 -12.79 -8.40
C LEU A 92 1.92 -11.91 -9.64
N LEU A 93 2.33 -12.46 -10.80
CA LEU A 93 2.37 -11.71 -12.04
C LEU A 93 0.97 -11.25 -12.49
N GLY A 94 -0.04 -12.12 -12.33
CA GLY A 94 -1.44 -11.81 -12.62
C GLY A 94 -1.98 -10.69 -11.76
N THR A 95 -1.67 -10.67 -10.46
CA THR A 95 -2.05 -9.61 -9.52
C THR A 95 -1.39 -8.28 -9.89
N VAL A 96 -0.10 -8.28 -10.23
CA VAL A 96 0.61 -7.06 -10.61
C VAL A 96 0.07 -6.50 -11.94
N ILE A 97 -0.09 -7.34 -12.97
CA ILE A 97 -0.60 -6.89 -14.27
C ILE A 97 -2.06 -6.47 -14.16
N GLY A 98 -2.90 -7.31 -13.54
CA GLY A 98 -4.32 -7.04 -13.36
C GLY A 98 -4.58 -5.78 -12.53
N GLY A 99 -3.88 -5.64 -11.39
CA GLY A 99 -3.92 -4.44 -10.57
C GLY A 99 -3.46 -3.21 -11.34
N GLY A 100 -2.38 -3.32 -12.12
CA GLY A 100 -1.90 -2.23 -12.98
C GLY A 100 -2.93 -1.75 -13.99
N VAL A 101 -3.60 -2.68 -14.68
CA VAL A 101 -4.68 -2.33 -15.62
C VAL A 101 -5.84 -1.64 -14.91
N VAL A 102 -6.27 -2.15 -13.75
CA VAL A 102 -7.37 -1.56 -12.97
C VAL A 102 -6.98 -0.17 -12.47
N TYR A 103 -5.79 0.00 -11.89
CA TYR A 103 -5.32 1.30 -11.40
C TYR A 103 -5.19 2.31 -12.54
N THR A 104 -4.59 1.93 -13.68
CA THR A 104 -4.50 2.82 -14.84
C THR A 104 -5.89 3.23 -15.33
N LEU A 105 -6.83 2.29 -15.45
CA LEU A 105 -8.20 2.59 -15.88
C LEU A 105 -8.91 3.55 -14.91
N VAL A 106 -8.84 3.27 -13.62
CA VAL A 106 -9.52 4.07 -12.58
C VAL A 106 -8.89 5.46 -12.46
N THR A 107 -7.56 5.57 -12.43
CA THR A 107 -6.87 6.87 -12.40
C THR A 107 -7.17 7.67 -13.66
N THR A 108 -7.22 7.04 -14.83
CA THR A 108 -7.63 7.70 -16.08
C THR A 108 -9.03 8.28 -15.96
N ALA A 109 -9.99 7.51 -15.43
CA ALA A 109 -11.35 7.98 -15.22
C ALA A 109 -11.42 9.15 -14.22
N GLN A 110 -10.61 9.13 -13.16
CA GLN A 110 -10.57 10.23 -12.19
C GLN A 110 -9.98 11.51 -12.82
N VAL A 111 -8.83 11.43 -13.49
CA VAL A 111 -8.19 12.59 -14.12
C VAL A 111 -9.11 13.20 -15.20
N LEU A 112 -9.70 12.37 -16.06
CA LEU A 112 -10.65 12.81 -17.07
C LEU A 112 -11.94 13.37 -16.45
N GLY A 113 -12.41 12.72 -15.39
CA GLY A 113 -13.67 13.02 -14.74
C GLY A 113 -13.66 14.35 -14.00
N PHE A 114 -12.56 14.67 -13.32
CA PHE A 114 -12.32 15.95 -12.65
C PHE A 114 -11.91 17.05 -13.63
N GLY A 115 -11.24 16.70 -14.73
CA GLY A 115 -10.72 17.63 -15.72
C GLY A 115 -9.21 17.82 -15.58
N THR A 116 -8.55 18.06 -16.73
CA THR A 116 -7.09 18.21 -16.86
C THR A 116 -6.61 19.66 -16.70
N ASP A 117 -7.49 20.59 -16.35
CA ASP A 117 -7.20 22.00 -16.17
C ASP A 117 -6.79 22.24 -14.72
N GLN A 118 -6.27 23.43 -14.46
CA GLN A 118 -5.80 23.78 -13.12
C GLN A 118 -6.92 23.63 -12.08
N ALA A 119 -8.15 24.09 -12.38
CA ALA A 119 -9.26 23.98 -11.44
C ALA A 119 -9.70 22.52 -11.21
N GLY A 120 -9.76 21.69 -12.26
CA GLY A 120 -10.04 20.26 -12.15
C GLY A 120 -8.99 19.53 -11.30
N MET A 121 -7.70 19.81 -11.54
CA MET A 121 -6.60 19.21 -10.79
C MET A 121 -6.49 19.70 -9.34
N GLU A 122 -6.85 20.95 -9.06
CA GLU A 122 -6.98 21.47 -7.69
C GLU A 122 -8.10 20.75 -6.94
N ARG A 123 -9.25 20.52 -7.59
CA ARG A 123 -10.35 19.72 -7.00
C ARG A 123 -9.97 18.25 -6.81
N PHE A 124 -9.26 17.67 -7.77
CA PHE A 124 -8.73 16.31 -7.65
C PHE A 124 -7.80 16.19 -6.43
N ALA A 125 -6.86 17.12 -6.27
CA ALA A 125 -5.89 17.10 -5.16
C ALA A 125 -6.54 17.39 -3.79
N ALA A 126 -7.62 18.18 -3.76
CA ALA A 126 -8.35 18.50 -2.53
C ALA A 126 -9.36 17.43 -2.11
N SER A 127 -9.72 16.49 -2.99
CA SER A 127 -10.70 15.45 -2.72
C SER A 127 -10.19 14.42 -1.71
N HIS A 128 -10.99 14.14 -0.69
CA HIS A 128 -10.74 13.05 0.25
C HIS A 128 -11.38 11.72 -0.18
N SER A 129 -12.30 11.74 -1.15
CA SER A 129 -12.87 10.56 -1.78
C SER A 129 -13.06 10.80 -3.27
N LEU A 130 -11.99 10.56 -4.04
CA LEU A 130 -11.99 10.80 -5.50
C LEU A 130 -13.12 10.06 -6.21
N LEU A 131 -13.37 8.80 -5.86
CA LEU A 131 -14.43 8.00 -6.48
C LEU A 131 -15.82 8.38 -5.96
N GLY A 132 -15.94 8.70 -4.67
CA GLY A 132 -17.20 9.18 -4.08
C GLY A 132 -17.66 10.48 -4.73
N ASP A 133 -16.75 11.46 -4.81
CA ASP A 133 -17.00 12.75 -5.45
C ASP A 133 -17.35 12.59 -6.93
N LEU A 134 -16.61 11.74 -7.65
CA LEU A 134 -16.86 11.47 -9.06
C LEU A 134 -18.22 10.78 -9.29
N GLY A 135 -18.57 9.80 -8.45
CA GLY A 135 -19.90 9.18 -8.44
C GLY A 135 -21.00 10.21 -8.18
N GLY A 136 -20.77 11.13 -7.24
CA GLY A 136 -21.65 12.25 -6.94
C GLY A 136 -21.86 13.19 -8.12
N ILE A 137 -20.78 13.61 -8.78
CA ILE A 137 -20.79 14.53 -9.93
C ILE A 137 -21.55 13.94 -11.11
N TYR A 138 -21.30 12.67 -11.46
CA TYR A 138 -21.86 12.08 -12.68
C TYR A 138 -23.19 11.36 -12.47
N PHE A 139 -23.40 10.70 -11.34
CA PHE A 139 -24.55 9.81 -11.12
C PHE A 139 -25.43 10.23 -9.94
N GLY A 140 -25.05 11.29 -9.24
CA GLY A 140 -25.77 11.83 -8.08
C GLY A 140 -25.22 11.32 -6.75
N LYS A 141 -25.55 12.03 -5.67
CA LYS A 141 -24.99 11.83 -4.33
C LYS A 141 -25.07 10.37 -3.83
N TRP A 142 -26.16 9.66 -4.13
CA TRP A 142 -26.35 8.27 -3.74
C TRP A 142 -25.25 7.33 -4.24
N CYS A 143 -24.71 7.59 -5.44
CA CYS A 143 -23.64 6.78 -6.03
C CYS A 143 -22.31 7.04 -5.31
N GLY A 144 -22.05 8.30 -4.96
CA GLY A 144 -20.90 8.68 -4.14
C GLY A 144 -20.96 8.04 -2.75
N ASP A 145 -22.10 8.17 -2.07
CA ASP A 145 -22.31 7.59 -0.72
C ASP A 145 -22.10 6.07 -0.73
N LEU A 146 -22.56 5.37 -1.77
CA LEU A 146 -22.36 3.93 -1.93
C LEU A 146 -20.88 3.56 -2.05
N LEU A 147 -20.12 4.29 -2.86
CA LEU A 147 -18.69 4.08 -3.04
C LEU A 147 -17.90 4.33 -1.75
N ASP A 148 -18.27 5.37 -1.00
CA ASP A 148 -17.65 5.67 0.29
C ASP A 148 -17.92 4.56 1.33
N ILE A 149 -19.13 4.00 1.33
CA ILE A 149 -19.48 2.86 2.18
C ILE A 149 -18.64 1.64 1.80
N LEU A 150 -18.55 1.30 0.51
CA LEU A 150 -17.76 0.17 0.04
C LEU A 150 -16.27 0.35 0.35
N ALA A 151 -15.72 1.55 0.13
CA ALA A 151 -14.34 1.89 0.47
C ALA A 151 -14.08 1.78 1.99
N THR A 152 -15.04 2.18 2.82
CA THR A 152 -14.95 2.05 4.28
C THR A 152 -14.85 0.58 4.69
N PHE A 153 -15.69 -0.29 4.14
CA PHE A 153 -15.60 -1.73 4.44
C PHE A 153 -14.30 -2.35 3.95
N SER A 154 -13.81 -1.93 2.78
CA SER A 154 -12.52 -2.38 2.25
C SER A 154 -11.35 -1.95 3.13
N ALA A 155 -11.33 -0.69 3.57
CA ALA A 155 -10.34 -0.17 4.51
C ALA A 155 -10.38 -0.91 5.86
N LEU A 156 -11.58 -1.22 6.38
CA LEU A 156 -11.73 -2.02 7.60
C LEU A 156 -11.22 -3.45 7.41
N GLY A 157 -11.50 -4.08 6.27
CA GLY A 157 -10.99 -5.40 5.92
C GLY A 157 -9.46 -5.43 5.89
N CYS A 158 -8.85 -4.49 5.19
CA CYS A 158 -7.40 -4.31 5.11
C CYS A 158 -6.78 -4.03 6.50
N GLY A 159 -7.39 -3.16 7.30
CA GLY A 159 -6.94 -2.85 8.66
C GLY A 159 -6.96 -4.06 9.58
N LEU A 160 -8.04 -4.85 9.55
CA LEU A 160 -8.16 -6.09 10.32
C LEU A 160 -7.10 -7.12 9.89
N ALA A 161 -6.89 -7.31 8.59
CA ALA A 161 -5.87 -8.22 8.07
C ALA A 161 -4.46 -7.79 8.52
N SER A 162 -4.16 -6.50 8.42
CA SER A 162 -2.87 -5.92 8.84
C SER A 162 -2.61 -6.11 10.33
N VAL A 163 -3.60 -5.85 11.18
CA VAL A 163 -3.48 -6.07 12.63
C VAL A 163 -3.24 -7.55 12.93
N LEU A 164 -3.97 -8.46 12.29
CA LEU A 164 -3.78 -9.90 12.47
C LEU A 164 -2.38 -10.36 12.02
N GLY A 165 -1.88 -9.86 10.89
CA GLY A 165 -0.53 -10.11 10.40
C GLY A 165 0.54 -9.64 11.39
N ALA A 166 0.47 -8.37 11.79
CA ALA A 166 1.40 -7.77 12.76
C ALA A 166 1.38 -8.52 14.10
N SER A 167 0.21 -8.95 14.56
CA SER A 167 0.05 -9.68 15.82
C SER A 167 0.69 -11.06 15.79
N ARG A 168 0.65 -11.75 14.64
CA ARG A 168 1.31 -13.05 14.44
C ARG A 168 2.82 -12.92 14.43
N VAL A 169 3.35 -11.89 13.77
CA VAL A 169 4.79 -11.58 13.79
C VAL A 169 5.24 -11.25 15.21
N LEU A 170 4.53 -10.37 15.91
CA LEU A 170 4.83 -10.02 17.30
C LEU A 170 4.78 -11.26 18.22
N PHE A 171 3.76 -12.10 18.09
CA PHE A 171 3.65 -13.36 18.84
C PHE A 171 4.85 -14.28 18.58
N ALA A 172 5.23 -14.48 17.32
CA ALA A 172 6.37 -15.34 16.96
C ALA A 172 7.68 -14.82 17.56
N MET A 173 7.94 -13.51 17.43
CA MET A 173 9.11 -12.85 18.04
C MET A 173 9.12 -13.02 19.56
N MET A 174 7.98 -12.80 20.22
CA MET A 174 7.90 -12.90 21.67
C MET A 174 8.03 -14.33 22.19
N ARG A 175 7.68 -15.35 21.39
CA ARG A 175 7.90 -16.76 21.74
C ARG A 175 9.37 -17.10 21.83
N GLU A 176 10.21 -16.49 21.00
CA GLU A 176 11.67 -16.67 21.04
C GLU A 176 12.33 -15.76 22.08
N LEU A 177 11.96 -14.47 22.10
CA LEU A 177 12.62 -13.45 22.94
C LEU A 177 12.19 -13.49 24.41
N ALA A 178 10.93 -13.81 24.69
CA ALA A 178 10.39 -13.81 26.05
C ALA A 178 9.23 -14.82 26.19
N PRO A 179 9.52 -16.13 26.16
CA PRO A 179 8.52 -17.20 26.12
C PRO A 179 7.54 -17.21 27.31
N THR A 180 7.92 -16.64 28.46
CA THR A 180 7.05 -16.51 29.64
C THR A 180 6.06 -15.33 29.57
N SER A 181 6.25 -14.43 28.59
CA SER A 181 5.41 -13.25 28.40
C SER A 181 3.97 -13.64 28.05
N ARG A 182 3.02 -12.77 28.43
CA ARG A 182 1.63 -12.87 28.00
C ARG A 182 1.46 -12.66 26.49
N LEU A 183 2.40 -11.96 25.85
CA LEU A 183 2.42 -11.72 24.39
C LEU A 183 2.79 -12.98 23.59
N ALA A 184 3.46 -13.94 24.24
CA ALA A 184 3.83 -15.23 23.65
C ALA A 184 2.75 -16.31 23.84
N ARG A 185 1.53 -15.94 24.26
CA ARG A 185 0.41 -16.87 24.49
C ARG A 185 -0.67 -16.75 23.43
N LEU A 186 -1.20 -17.90 23.02
CA LEU A 186 -2.41 -17.99 22.21
C LEU A 186 -3.65 -17.85 23.10
N SER A 187 -4.79 -17.53 22.48
CA SER A 187 -6.09 -17.57 23.15
C SER A 187 -6.44 -18.97 23.64
N ALA A 188 -7.43 -19.09 24.54
CA ALA A 188 -7.88 -20.36 25.10
C ALA A 188 -8.32 -21.40 24.04
N GLY A 189 -8.67 -20.95 22.83
CA GLY A 189 -9.00 -21.82 21.68
C GLY A 189 -7.86 -22.04 20.68
N GLY A 190 -6.63 -21.59 20.98
CA GLY A 190 -5.41 -21.85 20.18
C GLY A 190 -5.33 -21.15 18.82
N SER A 191 -6.29 -20.30 18.46
CA SER A 191 -6.45 -19.81 17.08
C SER A 191 -5.90 -18.41 16.81
N SER A 192 -5.71 -17.57 17.85
CA SER A 192 -5.22 -16.19 17.66
C SER A 192 -4.52 -15.62 18.92
N PRO A 193 -3.41 -14.88 18.78
CA PRO A 193 -2.75 -14.21 19.89
C PRO A 193 -3.46 -12.89 20.25
N VAL A 194 -4.53 -12.98 21.05
CA VAL A 194 -5.39 -11.84 21.40
C VAL A 194 -4.64 -10.73 22.12
N ILE A 195 -3.73 -11.06 23.05
CA ILE A 195 -2.97 -10.06 23.81
C ILE A 195 -1.98 -9.33 22.90
N ALA A 196 -1.34 -10.03 21.97
CA ALA A 196 -0.51 -9.40 20.95
C ALA A 196 -1.34 -8.46 20.05
N SER A 197 -2.57 -8.88 19.70
CA SER A 197 -3.49 -8.07 18.90
C SER A 197 -3.91 -6.78 19.60
N LEU A 198 -4.29 -6.88 20.89
CA LEU A 198 -4.59 -5.70 21.70
C LEU A 198 -3.38 -4.78 21.84
N CYS A 199 -2.18 -5.35 22.02
CA CYS A 199 -0.95 -4.57 22.09
C CYS A 199 -0.68 -3.79 20.80
N VAL A 200 -0.83 -4.42 19.64
CA VAL A 200 -0.69 -3.77 18.33
C VAL A 200 -1.73 -2.65 18.16
N ILE A 201 -3.00 -2.92 18.44
CA ILE A 201 -4.08 -1.92 18.32
C ILE A 201 -3.81 -0.73 19.25
N VAL A 202 -3.48 -0.98 20.52
CA VAL A 202 -3.20 0.08 21.49
C VAL A 202 -1.96 0.88 21.07
N ALA A 203 -0.90 0.24 20.60
CA ALA A 203 0.31 0.92 20.13
C ALA A 203 0.01 1.84 18.93
N ILE A 204 -0.80 1.37 17.98
CA ILE A 204 -1.24 2.16 16.82
C ILE A 204 -2.05 3.38 17.28
N ILE A 205 -3.09 3.16 18.11
CA ILE A 205 -3.96 4.25 18.60
C ILE A 205 -3.15 5.26 19.42
N ALA A 206 -2.29 4.79 20.33
CA ALA A 206 -1.46 5.64 21.18
C ALA A 206 -0.44 6.43 20.35
N GLY A 207 0.19 5.79 19.35
CA GLY A 207 1.12 6.45 18.44
C GLY A 207 0.46 7.59 17.66
N TYR A 208 -0.70 7.33 17.06
CA TYR A 208 -1.45 8.38 16.35
C TYR A 208 -1.98 9.47 17.28
N ALA A 209 -2.47 9.11 18.47
CA ALA A 209 -2.90 10.09 19.46
C ALA A 209 -1.73 11.00 19.88
N ALA A 210 -0.55 10.44 20.13
CA ALA A 210 0.65 11.19 20.47
C ALA A 210 1.06 12.13 19.32
N MET A 211 1.12 11.64 18.08
CA MET A 211 1.42 12.47 16.92
C MET A 211 0.40 13.60 16.76
N ARG A 212 -0.89 13.30 16.94
CA ARG A 212 -1.95 14.32 16.87
C ARG A 212 -1.80 15.39 17.94
N LEU A 213 -1.45 15.02 19.17
CA LEU A 213 -1.23 15.97 20.26
C LEU A 213 -0.01 16.86 20.02
N VAL A 214 1.08 16.31 19.48
CA VAL A 214 2.32 17.05 19.24
C VAL A 214 2.23 17.96 18.02
N PHE A 215 1.61 17.49 16.94
CA PHE A 215 1.56 18.21 15.65
C PHE A 215 0.24 18.93 15.39
N HIS A 216 -0.70 18.91 16.34
CA HIS A 216 -2.02 19.52 16.22
C HIS A 216 -2.77 19.09 14.95
N GLY A 217 -2.68 17.79 14.64
CA GLY A 217 -3.24 17.23 13.41
C GLY A 217 -4.77 17.24 13.34
N SER A 218 -5.28 17.36 12.13
CA SER A 218 -6.69 17.23 11.77
C SER A 218 -7.18 15.79 11.89
N GLY A 219 -8.47 15.55 11.63
CA GLY A 219 -9.06 14.20 11.66
C GLY A 219 -8.58 13.28 10.54
N SER A 220 -8.17 13.83 9.39
CA SER A 220 -7.73 13.07 8.22
C SER A 220 -6.21 12.83 8.20
N ASP A 221 -5.44 13.62 8.93
CA ASP A 221 -3.97 13.52 9.00
C ASP A 221 -3.46 12.12 9.38
N PRO A 222 -4.08 11.36 10.31
CA PRO A 222 -3.62 10.02 10.65
C PRO A 222 -3.56 9.08 9.44
N PHE A 223 -4.50 9.21 8.49
CA PHE A 223 -4.48 8.40 7.27
C PHE A 223 -3.29 8.74 6.38
N PHE A 224 -2.98 10.02 6.20
CA PHE A 224 -1.84 10.45 5.39
C PHE A 224 -0.50 10.12 6.07
N TRP A 225 -0.40 10.26 7.40
CA TRP A 225 0.77 9.84 8.16
C TRP A 225 0.97 8.32 8.07
N ALA A 226 -0.10 7.53 8.26
CA ALA A 226 -0.07 6.07 8.12
C ALA A 226 0.40 5.65 6.73
N SER A 227 -0.16 6.29 5.69
CA SER A 227 0.18 6.04 4.29
C SER A 227 1.66 6.34 4.02
N THR A 228 2.17 7.45 4.55
CA THR A 228 3.59 7.84 4.39
C THR A 228 4.52 6.88 5.12
N ILE A 229 4.19 6.52 6.38
CA ILE A 229 4.94 5.49 7.14
C ILE A 229 4.95 4.18 6.37
N GLY A 230 3.78 3.75 5.87
CA GLY A 230 3.59 2.53 5.09
C GLY A 230 4.45 2.52 3.82
N VAL A 231 4.41 3.57 3.02
CA VAL A 231 5.23 3.69 1.81
C VAL A 231 6.71 3.61 2.13
N LEU A 232 7.20 4.37 3.11
CA LEU A 232 8.63 4.38 3.44
C LEU A 232 9.10 3.02 3.96
N ALA A 233 8.30 2.38 4.82
CA ALA A 233 8.60 1.04 5.33
C ALA A 233 8.60 0.00 4.21
N LEU A 234 7.63 0.08 3.29
CA LEU A 234 7.49 -0.82 2.15
C LEU A 234 8.62 -0.63 1.14
N LEU A 235 8.97 0.62 0.79
CA LEU A 235 10.13 0.92 -0.06
C LEU A 235 11.42 0.39 0.57
N GLY A 236 11.60 0.57 1.89
CA GLY A 236 12.74 0.03 2.62
C GLY A 236 12.81 -1.49 2.55
N ALA A 237 11.69 -2.17 2.82
CA ALA A 237 11.59 -3.63 2.73
C ALA A 237 11.87 -4.14 1.31
N TYR A 238 11.27 -3.52 0.29
CA TYR A 238 11.45 -3.91 -1.11
C TYR A 238 12.88 -3.64 -1.58
N PHE A 239 13.50 -2.55 -1.14
CA PHE A 239 14.91 -2.28 -1.41
C PHE A 239 15.81 -3.39 -0.87
N LEU A 240 15.58 -3.84 0.37
CA LEU A 240 16.31 -4.94 0.98
C LEU A 240 16.08 -6.27 0.24
N VAL A 241 14.85 -6.55 -0.20
CA VAL A 241 14.53 -7.75 -0.99
C VAL A 241 15.25 -7.72 -2.34
N VAL A 242 15.24 -6.59 -3.03
CA VAL A 242 15.92 -6.43 -4.33
C VAL A 242 17.44 -6.53 -4.17
N LEU A 243 18.01 -5.96 -3.12
CA LEU A 243 19.43 -6.11 -2.78
C LEU A 243 19.77 -7.58 -2.51
N SER A 244 18.97 -8.27 -1.70
CA SER A 244 19.15 -9.69 -1.38
C SER A 244 19.09 -10.56 -2.64
N ALA A 245 18.11 -10.31 -3.51
CA ALA A 245 18.00 -10.98 -4.81
C ALA A 245 19.23 -10.71 -5.69
N GLY A 246 19.71 -9.47 -5.75
CA GLY A 246 20.93 -9.11 -6.47
C GLY A 246 22.15 -9.87 -5.96
N ILE A 247 22.38 -9.88 -4.64
CA ILE A 247 23.48 -10.60 -3.99
C ILE A 247 23.40 -12.11 -4.26
N SER A 248 22.19 -12.68 -4.22
CA SER A 248 21.96 -14.10 -4.52
C SER A 248 22.37 -14.43 -5.96
N VAL A 249 21.95 -13.61 -6.93
CA VAL A 249 22.33 -13.76 -8.36
C VAL A 249 23.84 -13.57 -8.57
N PHE A 250 24.49 -12.66 -7.82
CA PHE A 250 25.94 -12.49 -7.87
C PHE A 250 26.70 -13.69 -7.30
N ARG A 251 26.18 -14.34 -6.25
CA ARG A 251 26.81 -15.51 -5.60
C ARG A 251 26.69 -16.78 -6.43
N ASP A 252 25.63 -16.91 -7.22
CA ASP A 252 25.45 -18.04 -8.13
C ASP A 252 26.35 -17.90 -9.39
N SER A 253 27.62 -18.27 -9.22
CA SER A 253 28.69 -18.20 -10.24
C SER A 253 28.44 -19.08 -11.49
N LEU A 254 27.44 -19.97 -11.47
CA LEU A 254 27.21 -20.99 -12.51
C LEU A 254 26.13 -20.63 -13.55
N SER A 255 25.47 -19.48 -13.44
CA SER A 255 24.42 -19.07 -14.38
C SER A 255 24.98 -18.33 -15.61
N LYS A 256 24.76 -18.87 -16.82
CA LYS A 256 25.01 -18.19 -18.11
C LYS A 256 24.21 -16.87 -18.31
N LYS A 257 23.40 -16.45 -17.35
CA LYS A 257 22.49 -15.28 -17.45
C LYS A 257 22.88 -14.13 -16.52
N ARG A 258 24.15 -13.70 -16.55
CA ARG A 258 24.61 -12.49 -15.82
C ARG A 258 23.80 -11.22 -16.13
N TRP A 259 23.18 -11.13 -17.32
CA TRP A 259 22.26 -10.05 -17.69
C TRP A 259 21.03 -9.92 -16.77
N MET A 260 20.63 -10.99 -16.06
CA MET A 260 19.52 -10.94 -15.11
C MET A 260 19.77 -9.99 -13.93
N ILE A 261 21.02 -9.55 -13.73
CA ILE A 261 21.40 -8.59 -12.70
C ILE A 261 20.93 -7.16 -12.98
N LEU A 262 20.63 -6.84 -14.26
CA LEU A 262 20.12 -5.54 -14.64
C LEU A 262 18.74 -5.30 -14.04
N ILE A 263 17.93 -6.35 -13.88
CA ILE A 263 16.58 -6.25 -13.32
C ILE A 263 16.62 -5.74 -11.86
N PRO A 264 17.32 -6.41 -10.91
CA PRO A 264 17.43 -5.91 -9.54
C PRO A 264 18.22 -4.60 -9.46
N ALA A 265 19.20 -4.36 -10.34
CA ALA A 265 19.93 -3.09 -10.34
C ALA A 265 19.03 -1.89 -10.70
N ILE A 266 18.20 -2.03 -11.75
CA ILE A 266 17.23 -1.00 -12.15
C ILE A 266 16.18 -0.83 -11.04
N ALA A 267 15.65 -1.93 -10.50
CA ALA A 267 14.68 -1.87 -9.41
C ALA A 267 15.26 -1.16 -8.17
N ALA A 268 16.51 -1.47 -7.79
CA ALA A 268 17.20 -0.82 -6.68
C ALA A 268 17.40 0.68 -6.93
N ALA A 269 17.76 1.07 -8.16
CA ALA A 269 17.91 2.47 -8.52
C ALA A 269 16.57 3.22 -8.44
N VAL A 270 15.49 2.65 -8.97
CA VAL A 270 14.14 3.27 -8.93
C VAL A 270 13.63 3.38 -7.50
N ILE A 271 13.70 2.29 -6.72
CA ILE A 271 13.24 2.28 -5.32
C ILE A 271 14.11 3.19 -4.46
N GLY A 272 15.44 3.15 -4.63
CA GLY A 272 16.38 4.00 -3.90
C GLY A 272 16.19 5.48 -4.20
N TYR A 273 16.00 5.84 -5.47
CA TYR A 273 15.69 7.22 -5.86
C TYR A 273 14.32 7.67 -5.33
N THR A 274 13.32 6.78 -5.38
CA THR A 274 11.99 7.06 -4.81
C THR A 274 12.10 7.32 -3.30
N LEU A 275 12.80 6.47 -2.57
CA LEU A 275 13.04 6.63 -1.14
C LEU A 275 13.79 7.93 -0.84
N TRP A 276 14.80 8.28 -1.64
CA TRP A 276 15.50 9.57 -1.51
C TRP A 276 14.52 10.74 -1.63
N VAL A 277 13.74 10.81 -2.71
CA VAL A 277 12.85 11.95 -2.99
C VAL A 277 11.76 12.11 -1.92
N ASN A 278 11.33 11.01 -1.29
CA ASN A 278 10.35 11.09 -0.20
C ASN A 278 10.96 11.58 1.13
N ILE A 279 12.28 11.47 1.30
CA ILE A 279 12.98 11.87 2.53
C ILE A 279 13.62 13.26 2.38
N TYR A 280 14.16 13.59 1.21
CA TYR A 280 14.91 14.82 0.96
C TYR A 280 14.20 15.73 -0.05
N PRO A 281 13.98 17.03 0.26
CA PRO A 281 14.34 17.71 1.50
C PRO A 281 13.43 17.29 2.66
N LEU A 282 14.00 17.29 3.87
CA LEU A 282 13.27 16.89 5.07
C LEU A 282 12.05 17.81 5.26
N GLN A 283 10.86 17.22 5.23
CA GLN A 283 9.62 17.98 5.41
C GLN A 283 9.52 18.52 6.84
N ARG A 284 8.77 19.61 7.03
CA ARG A 284 8.52 20.19 8.36
C ARG A 284 7.32 19.50 9.03
N GLY A 285 7.28 19.56 10.37
CA GLY A 285 6.18 18.99 11.15
C GLY A 285 6.24 17.46 11.23
N ALA A 286 5.07 16.82 11.29
CA ALA A 286 4.95 15.37 11.47
C ALA A 286 5.73 14.56 10.42
N TYR A 287 5.64 14.97 9.15
CA TYR A 287 6.29 14.28 8.03
C TYR A 287 7.82 14.28 8.11
N GLY A 288 8.44 15.23 8.82
CA GLY A 288 9.89 15.23 9.05
C GLY A 288 10.35 14.16 10.04
N ILE A 289 9.46 13.73 10.95
CA ILE A 289 9.79 12.71 11.96
C ILE A 289 9.52 11.28 11.44
N ILE A 290 8.57 11.14 10.53
CA ILE A 290 8.15 9.85 9.96
C ILE A 290 9.33 9.00 9.45
N PRO A 291 10.30 9.52 8.67
CA PRO A 291 11.46 8.74 8.24
C PRO A 291 12.27 8.14 9.40
N PHE A 292 12.41 8.88 10.51
CA PHE A 292 13.13 8.39 11.69
C PHE A 292 12.32 7.35 12.47
N ILE A 293 10.99 7.47 12.50
CA ILE A 293 10.11 6.44 13.08
C ILE A 293 10.28 5.13 12.31
N VAL A 294 10.24 5.18 10.98
CA VAL A 294 10.44 4.01 10.12
C VAL A 294 11.82 3.42 10.32
N LEU A 295 12.87 4.25 10.32
CA LEU A 295 14.25 3.81 10.57
C LEU A 295 14.40 3.14 11.94
N GLY A 296 13.82 3.73 12.99
CA GLY A 296 13.77 3.13 14.32
C GLY A 296 13.07 1.78 14.30
N TRP A 297 11.94 1.67 13.62
CA TRP A 297 11.17 0.41 13.51
C TRP A 297 11.94 -0.68 12.77
N CYS A 298 12.70 -0.33 11.72
CA CYS A 298 13.53 -1.28 10.99
C CYS A 298 14.77 -1.72 11.79
N LEU A 299 15.38 -0.82 12.56
CA LEU A 299 16.60 -1.11 13.31
C LEU A 299 16.33 -1.82 14.64
N LEU A 300 15.20 -1.57 15.29
CA LEU A 300 14.87 -2.15 16.60
C LEU A 300 14.98 -3.69 16.63
N PRO A 301 14.41 -4.45 15.67
CA PRO A 301 14.57 -5.91 15.64
C PRO A 301 16.02 -6.35 15.42
N VAL A 302 16.76 -5.65 14.54
CA VAL A 302 18.16 -5.97 14.21
C VAL A 302 19.06 -5.76 15.43
N LEU A 303 18.89 -4.62 16.12
CA LEU A 303 19.62 -4.30 17.34
C LEU A 303 19.29 -5.29 18.46
N TRP A 304 18.04 -5.73 18.56
CA TRP A 304 17.64 -6.71 19.56
C TRP A 304 18.22 -8.10 19.26
N MET A 305 18.25 -8.53 17.99
CA MET A 305 18.91 -9.78 17.58
C MET A 305 20.44 -9.76 17.82
N ALA A 306 21.06 -8.58 17.77
CA ALA A 306 22.48 -8.42 18.08
C ALA A 306 22.81 -8.56 19.58
N ILE A 307 21.81 -8.52 20.47
CA ILE A 307 22.01 -8.77 21.91
C ILE A 307 22.16 -10.29 22.09
N PRO A 308 23.31 -10.79 22.58
CA PRO A 308 23.50 -12.21 22.80
C PRO A 308 22.43 -12.76 23.75
N PRO A 309 21.89 -13.96 23.50
CA PRO A 309 20.89 -14.55 24.38
C PRO A 309 21.47 -14.65 25.79
N LYS A 310 20.75 -14.10 26.78
CA LYS A 310 21.08 -14.33 28.18
C LYS A 310 20.94 -15.84 28.40
N SER A 311 22.06 -16.55 28.58
CA SER A 311 22.03 -17.97 28.91
C SER A 311 21.17 -18.14 30.17
N LYS A 312 20.11 -18.93 30.06
CA LYS A 312 19.43 -19.50 31.22
C LYS A 312 19.97 -20.89 31.44
#